data_AF-A0A8X8A1R5-F1
#
_entry.id   AF-A0A8X8A1R5-F1
#
_cell.length_a   1.000
_cell.length_b   1.000
_cell.length_c   1.000
_cell.angle_alpha   90.00
_cell.angle_beta   90.00
_cell.angle_gamma   90.00
#
_symmetry.space_group_name_H-M   'P 1'
#
loop_
_entity.id
_entity.type
_entity.pdbx_description
1 polymer ?
#
loop_
_entity_poly.entity_id
_entity_poly.type
_entity_poly.pdbx_seq_one_letter_code
_entity_poly.pdbx_strand_id
1 'polypeptide(L)'
;MILQQESLVLFITIFTIFIAATSSPTRAQKSNSSACESSCGTGKSAKVVPYPFGFSRGCPIILQCDHTVGDVKIGEFQVQNITPNVITYTEKPGHNFSLNATFDEVDFSKYDALVIPGGRAPEYLAINESVLNCARQFSDSGKVIAAICHGQLILAAAGLLKGRKCTAYHALRPVLIDAGAHWIEPKTMMDCVSDGNLITGVIYKAHPEYIQLVVKALGGKIAGSDKRILFLCGDFMEDYEVTVPLQSLQALGCHVDAVCPKKKAGDFCPTAVHDFEGDQTYTEKPGHNFILTASYEGLDASSYDALVIPGGRSPEYLALDETVIALVKKFMQSKKPVASICHGQQILAAAGVLKGRKCTAYPAVKLNVLLGGATWLEPDPIDRCYTDENLVTGAAWPGHPQFVSQLMALLGIRVSF
;
A
#
# COMPACT_ATOMS: atom_id res chain seq x y z
N MET A 1 -3.61 18.42 -37.78
CA MET A 1 -3.27 19.16 -36.55
C MET A 1 -3.01 18.11 -35.49
N ILE A 2 -1.74 17.87 -35.16
CA ILE A 2 -1.26 16.76 -34.32
C ILE A 2 -0.24 17.36 -33.32
N LEU A 3 0.01 16.64 -32.21
CA LEU A 3 0.99 16.90 -31.15
C LEU A 3 0.50 17.85 -30.04
N GLN A 4 0.94 17.72 -28.77
CA GLN A 4 1.22 16.51 -27.96
C GLN A 4 1.31 16.96 -26.49
N GLN A 5 0.84 16.10 -25.58
CA GLN A 5 1.31 15.88 -24.19
C GLN A 5 2.49 16.74 -23.65
N GLU A 6 2.30 17.42 -22.51
CA GLU A 6 3.36 17.71 -21.54
C GLU A 6 2.87 17.46 -20.10
N SER A 7 3.74 16.87 -19.27
CA SER A 7 3.46 16.48 -17.88
C SER A 7 4.32 17.27 -16.88
N LEU A 8 3.73 17.60 -15.73
CA LEU A 8 4.30 18.39 -14.62
C LEU A 8 4.04 17.66 -13.28
N VAL A 9 4.89 17.63 -12.25
CA VAL A 9 6.26 18.14 -12.02
C VAL A 9 7.04 17.09 -11.19
N LEU A 10 8.37 17.02 -11.30
CA LEU A 10 9.25 16.35 -10.32
C LEU A 10 10.06 17.38 -9.52
N PHE A 11 9.77 17.52 -8.22
CA PHE A 11 10.66 18.19 -7.27
C PHE A 11 11.11 17.21 -6.19
N ILE A 12 12.36 16.73 -6.32
CA ILE A 12 13.05 16.00 -5.26
C ILE A 12 13.75 17.04 -4.38
N THR A 13 13.26 17.26 -3.16
CA THR A 13 13.95 18.11 -2.18
C THR A 13 14.92 17.27 -1.35
N ILE A 14 16.17 17.19 -1.81
CA ILE A 14 17.29 16.67 -1.02
C ILE A 14 17.72 17.71 0.01
N PHE A 15 18.02 17.25 1.22
CA PHE A 15 18.69 18.04 2.27
C PHE A 15 20.12 18.40 1.82
N THR A 16 20.34 19.62 1.35
CA THR A 16 21.70 20.14 1.08
C THR A 16 22.22 20.90 2.31
N ILE A 17 23.20 20.33 3.01
CA ILE A 17 23.97 21.05 4.03
C ILE A 17 25.10 21.80 3.32
N PHE A 18 25.10 23.13 3.40
CA PHE A 18 26.22 23.94 2.92
C PHE A 18 27.39 23.86 3.91
N ILE A 19 28.44 23.12 3.56
CA ILE A 19 29.74 23.18 4.23
C ILE A 19 30.70 23.95 3.32
N ALA A 20 31.06 25.17 3.70
CA ALA A 20 32.07 25.94 3.00
C ALA A 20 33.47 25.47 3.42
N ALA A 21 34.22 24.86 2.50
CA ALA A 21 35.60 24.46 2.70
C ALA A 21 36.49 25.00 1.56
N THR A 22 37.57 25.69 1.92
CA THR A 22 38.56 26.22 0.96
C THR A 22 39.68 25.20 0.75
N SER A 23 39.65 24.45 -0.36
CA SER A 23 40.77 23.61 -0.77
C SER A 23 40.90 23.48 -2.30
N SER A 24 42.16 23.47 -2.75
CA SER A 24 42.61 23.58 -4.14
C SER A 24 42.20 22.42 -5.08
N PRO A 25 42.21 22.62 -6.42
CA PRO A 25 41.55 21.70 -7.35
C PRO A 25 42.41 20.54 -7.84
N THR A 26 41.77 19.38 -8.05
CA THR A 26 42.20 18.30 -8.98
C THR A 26 41.02 17.90 -9.88
N ARG A 27 41.28 17.32 -11.06
CA ARG A 27 40.41 17.42 -12.26
C ARG A 27 40.22 16.11 -13.02
N ALA A 28 38.97 15.69 -13.28
CA ALA A 28 38.50 14.78 -14.34
C ALA A 28 36.96 14.65 -14.27
N GLN A 29 36.16 14.37 -15.32
CA GLN A 29 36.21 14.61 -16.78
C GLN A 29 34.75 14.59 -17.32
N LYS A 30 34.40 15.31 -18.41
CA LYS A 30 33.01 15.51 -18.90
C LYS A 30 32.50 14.38 -19.83
N SER A 31 31.18 14.11 -19.82
CA SER A 31 30.43 13.79 -21.05
C SER A 31 28.93 14.19 -20.99
N ASN A 32 28.41 14.68 -22.12
CA ASN A 32 27.01 14.89 -22.53
C ASN A 32 26.16 15.96 -21.80
N SER A 33 26.03 17.15 -22.41
CA SER A 33 25.29 18.32 -21.90
C SER A 33 24.48 19.09 -22.98
N SER A 34 23.75 18.39 -23.86
CA SER A 34 23.01 19.02 -24.98
C SER A 34 21.57 19.48 -24.66
N ALA A 35 21.07 19.23 -23.44
CA ALA A 35 19.68 19.54 -23.07
C ALA A 35 19.47 20.93 -22.41
N CYS A 36 20.54 21.66 -22.08
CA CYS A 36 20.45 22.91 -21.30
C CYS A 36 20.20 24.18 -22.13
N GLU A 37 20.31 24.14 -23.46
CA GLU A 37 20.37 25.35 -24.29
C GLU A 37 18.99 26.00 -24.57
N SER A 38 17.89 25.28 -24.41
CA SER A 38 16.55 25.76 -24.82
C SER A 38 15.84 26.67 -23.80
N SER A 39 16.25 26.67 -22.53
CA SER A 39 15.48 27.25 -21.42
C SER A 39 16.05 28.55 -20.82
N CYS A 40 17.25 28.96 -21.22
CA CYS A 40 17.88 30.22 -20.81
C CYS A 40 18.19 31.06 -22.04
N GLY A 41 17.43 32.16 -22.23
CA GLY A 41 17.67 33.09 -23.33
C GLY A 41 19.06 33.72 -23.29
N THR A 42 19.58 34.11 -24.46
CA THR A 42 20.95 34.60 -24.64
C THR A 42 21.17 35.98 -23.99
N GLY A 43 21.72 35.99 -22.77
CA GLY A 43 22.16 37.21 -22.09
C GLY A 43 22.20 37.08 -20.57
N LYS A 44 23.01 37.92 -19.90
CA LYS A 44 23.13 37.99 -18.44
C LYS A 44 21.82 38.43 -17.78
N SER A 45 20.90 37.50 -17.59
CA SER A 45 19.61 37.71 -16.91
C SER A 45 19.58 36.92 -15.61
N ALA A 46 19.82 37.61 -14.49
CA ALA A 46 19.66 37.02 -13.16
C ALA A 46 18.16 36.96 -12.82
N LYS A 47 17.67 35.80 -12.38
CA LYS A 47 16.33 35.66 -11.78
C LYS A 47 16.45 35.65 -10.26
N VAL A 48 15.67 36.50 -9.60
CA VAL A 48 15.40 36.43 -8.17
C VAL A 48 14.27 35.42 -7.97
N VAL A 49 14.49 34.39 -7.15
CA VAL A 49 13.48 33.36 -6.85
C VAL A 49 13.09 33.49 -5.37
N PRO A 50 11.83 33.82 -5.04
CA PRO A 50 11.35 33.77 -3.67
C PRO A 50 11.25 32.30 -3.22
N TYR A 51 11.75 32.02 -2.01
CA TYR A 51 11.76 30.68 -1.44
C TYR A 51 10.34 30.26 -0.99
N PRO A 52 9.86 29.03 -1.27
CA PRO A 52 8.46 28.65 -1.04
C PRO A 52 8.11 28.34 0.42
N PHE A 53 9.07 28.32 1.34
CA PHE A 53 8.85 28.14 2.77
C PHE A 53 9.30 29.38 3.54
N GLY A 54 8.38 29.99 4.30
CA GLY A 54 8.51 31.32 4.91
C GLY A 54 9.48 31.45 6.09
N PHE A 55 10.64 30.78 6.05
CA PHE A 55 11.65 30.77 7.11
C PHE A 55 12.99 31.39 6.67
N SER A 56 12.95 32.65 6.19
CA SER A 56 14.03 33.60 6.47
C SER A 56 13.55 35.03 6.29
N ARG A 57 13.81 35.89 7.28
CA ARG A 57 13.68 37.34 7.10
C ARG A 57 14.94 37.86 6.39
N GLY A 58 14.86 38.03 5.08
CA GLY A 58 15.61 39.09 4.38
C GLY A 58 17.00 38.76 3.84
N CYS A 59 17.17 37.69 3.06
CA CYS A 59 18.29 37.64 2.11
C CYS A 59 17.87 36.95 0.79
N PRO A 60 17.74 37.69 -0.33
CA PRO A 60 17.39 37.09 -1.61
C PRO A 60 18.56 36.32 -2.22
N ILE A 61 18.31 35.12 -2.72
CA ILE A 61 19.31 34.32 -3.44
C ILE A 61 19.38 34.81 -4.89
N ILE A 62 20.57 35.18 -5.35
CA ILE A 62 20.84 35.58 -6.74
C ILE A 62 21.48 34.39 -7.46
N LEU A 63 20.81 33.88 -8.49
CA LEU A 63 21.35 32.84 -9.36
C LEU A 63 21.93 33.48 -10.64
N GLN A 64 23.19 33.20 -10.93
CA GLN A 64 23.84 33.51 -12.21
C GLN A 64 24.20 32.20 -12.92
N CYS A 65 23.67 32.00 -14.13
CA CYS A 65 24.07 30.88 -14.98
C CYS A 65 25.38 31.24 -15.72
N ASP A 66 26.45 30.52 -15.42
CA ASP A 66 27.67 30.45 -16.25
C ASP A 66 27.67 29.11 -16.99
N HIS A 67 27.63 29.14 -18.31
CA HIS A 67 27.40 27.96 -19.16
C HIS A 67 28.63 27.08 -19.38
N THR A 68 29.69 27.19 -18.56
CA THR A 68 30.98 26.53 -18.81
C THR A 68 31.24 25.24 -18.00
N VAL A 69 30.58 25.04 -16.85
CA VAL A 69 30.87 23.92 -15.92
C VAL A 69 29.58 23.19 -15.51
N GLY A 70 29.67 21.88 -15.23
CA GLY A 70 28.55 21.05 -14.74
C GLY A 70 28.24 21.22 -13.25
N ASP A 71 28.78 22.27 -12.61
CA ASP A 71 28.58 22.62 -11.21
C ASP A 71 27.90 23.99 -11.14
N VAL A 72 26.84 24.12 -10.35
CA VAL A 72 26.21 25.43 -10.09
C VAL A 72 27.12 26.22 -9.15
N LYS A 73 27.92 27.13 -9.72
CA LYS A 73 28.72 28.08 -8.93
C LYS A 73 27.86 29.22 -8.40
N ILE A 74 27.99 29.48 -7.10
CA ILE A 74 27.47 30.69 -6.44
C ILE A 74 28.69 31.46 -5.91
N GLY A 75 29.24 32.35 -6.73
CA GLY A 75 30.48 33.09 -6.41
C GLY A 75 31.73 32.21 -6.42
N GLU A 76 32.66 32.48 -5.49
CA GLU A 76 33.93 31.73 -5.36
C GLU A 76 33.78 30.37 -4.66
N PHE A 77 32.59 30.06 -4.12
CA PHE A 77 32.36 28.83 -3.36
C PHE A 77 32.05 27.64 -4.29
N GLN A 78 32.71 26.51 -4.07
CA GLN A 78 32.25 25.23 -4.60
C GLN A 78 31.07 24.73 -3.76
N VAL A 79 29.94 24.45 -4.42
CA VAL A 79 28.78 23.81 -3.81
C VAL A 79 28.86 22.31 -4.08
N GLN A 80 29.25 21.53 -3.08
CA GLN A 80 29.14 20.07 -3.14
C GLN A 80 27.75 19.66 -2.65
N ASN A 81 26.98 18.98 -3.51
CA ASN A 81 25.65 18.49 -3.13
C ASN A 81 25.79 17.15 -2.37
N ILE A 82 26.10 17.23 -1.08
CA ILE A 82 26.30 16.07 -0.21
C ILE A 82 24.93 15.56 0.25
N THR A 83 24.42 14.54 -0.44
CA THR A 83 23.25 13.77 0.02
C THR A 83 23.75 12.71 1.01
N PRO A 84 23.24 12.62 2.25
CA PRO A 84 23.51 11.45 3.08
C PRO A 84 22.96 10.20 2.39
N ASN A 85 23.75 9.13 2.31
CA ASN A 85 23.46 7.89 1.58
C ASN A 85 22.38 7.01 2.26
N VAL A 86 21.25 7.61 2.62
CA VAL A 86 20.09 6.95 3.23
C VAL A 86 19.06 6.71 2.13
N ILE A 87 19.09 5.53 1.52
CA ILE A 87 18.00 5.05 0.68
C ILE A 87 16.81 4.77 1.61
N THR A 88 15.77 5.60 1.54
CA THR A 88 14.61 5.53 2.45
C THR A 88 13.56 4.52 1.94
N TYR A 89 12.92 4.83 0.82
CA TYR A 89 11.97 3.98 0.12
C TYR A 89 12.06 4.23 -1.39
N THR A 90 11.60 3.28 -2.20
CA THR A 90 11.43 3.45 -3.65
C THR A 90 9.95 3.53 -3.94
N GLU A 91 9.53 4.57 -4.67
CA GLU A 91 8.15 4.72 -5.11
C GLU A 91 7.98 4.22 -6.56
N LYS A 92 6.84 3.58 -6.83
CA LYS A 92 6.35 3.21 -8.15
C LYS A 92 4.83 3.42 -8.17
N PRO A 93 4.21 3.67 -9.35
CA PRO A 93 2.77 3.69 -9.47
C PRO A 93 2.15 2.33 -9.09
N GLY A 94 1.16 2.35 -8.18
CA GLY A 94 0.29 1.21 -7.90
C GLY A 94 -0.94 1.21 -8.81
N HIS A 95 -2.05 0.65 -8.33
CA HIS A 95 -3.37 0.75 -8.97
C HIS A 95 -3.91 2.18 -8.92
N ASN A 96 -4.72 2.53 -9.91
CA ASN A 96 -5.53 3.74 -9.86
C ASN A 96 -6.72 3.52 -8.91
N PHE A 97 -6.82 4.33 -7.86
CA PHE A 97 -7.91 4.23 -6.89
C PHE A 97 -9.11 5.09 -7.30
N SER A 98 -10.23 4.47 -7.68
CA SER A 98 -11.47 5.18 -8.00
C SER A 98 -12.18 5.66 -6.73
N LEU A 99 -12.52 6.95 -6.68
CA LEU A 99 -13.31 7.53 -5.59
C LEU A 99 -14.79 7.16 -5.72
N ASN A 100 -15.46 6.95 -4.60
CA ASN A 100 -16.89 6.60 -4.53
C ASN A 100 -17.77 7.70 -3.89
N ALA A 101 -17.20 8.87 -3.60
CA ALA A 101 -17.90 10.03 -3.04
C ALA A 101 -17.22 11.34 -3.49
N THR A 102 -18.02 12.40 -3.68
CA THR A 102 -17.54 13.76 -4.03
C THR A 102 -17.23 14.55 -2.76
N PHE A 103 -15.99 14.97 -2.54
CA PHE A 103 -15.54 15.57 -1.27
C PHE A 103 -16.42 16.74 -0.79
N ASP A 104 -16.76 17.68 -1.68
CA ASP A 104 -17.55 18.89 -1.34
C ASP A 104 -19.05 18.61 -1.11
N GLU A 105 -19.50 17.38 -1.39
CA GLU A 105 -20.89 16.93 -1.18
C GLU A 105 -21.02 16.03 0.08
N VAL A 106 -19.91 15.72 0.76
CA VAL A 106 -19.89 14.83 1.93
C VAL A 106 -20.39 15.55 3.19
N ASP A 107 -21.46 15.01 3.77
CA ASP A 107 -21.89 15.33 5.13
C ASP A 107 -21.11 14.47 6.14
N PHE A 108 -20.01 15.03 6.66
CA PHE A 108 -19.13 14.36 7.63
C PHE A 108 -19.84 13.95 8.94
N SER A 109 -21.02 14.51 9.24
CA SER A 109 -21.78 14.11 10.43
C SER A 109 -22.28 12.66 10.36
N LYS A 110 -22.42 12.10 9.15
CA LYS A 110 -22.92 10.73 8.88
C LYS A 110 -21.86 9.62 9.03
N TYR A 111 -20.61 9.95 9.28
CA TYR A 111 -19.49 8.99 9.34
C TYR A 111 -19.00 8.83 10.78
N ASP A 112 -18.81 7.61 11.27
CA ASP A 112 -18.38 7.37 12.66
C ASP A 112 -16.86 7.49 12.87
N ALA A 113 -16.08 7.43 11.78
CA ALA A 113 -14.63 7.54 11.79
C ALA A 113 -14.10 8.28 10.56
N LEU A 114 -12.92 8.91 10.74
CA LEU A 114 -12.07 9.42 9.68
C LEU A 114 -10.81 8.54 9.59
N VAL A 115 -10.50 8.03 8.40
CA VAL A 115 -9.25 7.32 8.10
C VAL A 115 -8.39 8.18 7.18
N ILE A 116 -7.13 8.39 7.55
CA ILE A 116 -6.16 9.23 6.84
C ILE A 116 -4.98 8.35 6.37
N PRO A 117 -4.95 7.95 5.09
CA PRO A 117 -3.85 7.19 4.50
C PRO A 117 -2.51 7.93 4.52
N GLY A 118 -1.43 7.16 4.29
CA GLY A 118 -0.08 7.68 4.11
C GLY A 118 0.26 7.97 2.64
N GLY A 119 1.50 7.65 2.24
CA GLY A 119 2.05 8.03 0.94
C GLY A 119 2.38 9.53 0.88
N ARG A 120 2.48 10.09 -0.33
CA ARG A 120 2.73 11.54 -0.52
C ARG A 120 1.47 12.41 -0.46
N ALA A 121 0.27 11.83 -0.48
CA ALA A 121 -0.97 12.61 -0.47
C ALA A 121 -1.11 13.56 0.74
N PRO A 122 -0.74 13.16 1.97
CA PRO A 122 -0.76 14.06 3.12
C PRO A 122 0.08 15.32 2.98
N GLU A 123 1.15 15.32 2.16
CA GLU A 123 2.02 16.49 1.98
C GLU A 123 1.28 17.67 1.33
N TYR A 124 0.48 17.42 0.28
CA TYR A 124 -0.31 18.46 -0.38
C TYR A 124 -1.71 18.62 0.21
N LEU A 125 -2.27 17.58 0.87
CA LEU A 125 -3.54 17.68 1.56
C LEU A 125 -3.44 18.49 2.88
N ALA A 126 -2.28 18.49 3.55
CA ALA A 126 -2.05 19.26 4.77
C ALA A 126 -2.02 20.79 4.58
N ILE A 127 -2.03 21.30 3.34
CA ILE A 127 -2.19 22.73 3.03
C ILE A 127 -3.58 23.09 2.50
N ASN A 128 -4.49 22.12 2.38
CA ASN A 128 -5.86 22.35 1.93
C ASN A 128 -6.79 22.58 3.13
N GLU A 129 -7.26 23.82 3.28
CA GLU A 129 -8.06 24.24 4.44
C GLU A 129 -9.40 23.49 4.56
N SER A 130 -10.02 23.04 3.46
CA SER A 130 -11.23 22.19 3.52
C SER A 130 -10.94 20.81 4.10
N VAL A 131 -9.75 20.25 3.83
CA VAL A 131 -9.29 18.98 4.42
C VAL A 131 -8.93 19.15 5.90
N LEU A 132 -8.27 20.25 6.27
CA LEU A 132 -7.98 20.54 7.68
C LEU A 132 -9.28 20.74 8.48
N ASN A 133 -10.28 21.41 7.91
CA ASN A 133 -11.58 21.59 8.56
C ASN A 133 -12.38 20.29 8.68
N CYS A 134 -12.29 19.37 7.70
CA CYS A 134 -12.80 18.00 7.86
C CYS A 134 -12.18 17.32 9.08
N ALA A 135 -10.84 17.30 9.18
CA ALA A 135 -10.15 16.68 10.32
C ALA A 135 -10.53 17.32 11.67
N ARG A 136 -10.69 18.66 11.72
CA ARG A 136 -11.16 19.38 12.93
C ARG A 136 -12.59 18.97 13.32
N GLN A 137 -13.53 18.88 12.37
CA GLN A 137 -14.92 18.44 12.65
C GLN A 137 -15.00 17.03 13.26
N PHE A 138 -14.19 16.08 12.79
CA PHE A 138 -14.10 14.75 13.41
C PHE A 138 -13.49 14.81 14.81
N SER A 139 -12.52 15.70 15.05
CA SER A 139 -11.91 15.88 16.38
C SER A 139 -12.88 16.52 17.36
N ASP A 140 -13.58 17.58 16.96
CA ASP A 140 -14.54 18.33 17.78
C ASP A 140 -15.76 17.49 18.16
N SER A 141 -16.17 16.56 17.29
CA SER A 141 -17.23 15.58 17.57
C SER A 141 -16.76 14.37 18.40
N GLY A 142 -15.47 14.28 18.75
CA GLY A 142 -14.90 13.18 19.53
C GLY A 142 -14.89 11.82 18.81
N LYS A 143 -15.20 11.81 17.51
CA LYS A 143 -15.26 10.60 16.67
C LYS A 143 -13.87 9.99 16.43
N VAL A 144 -13.81 8.75 15.96
CA VAL A 144 -12.54 8.05 15.75
C VAL A 144 -11.76 8.73 14.62
N ILE A 145 -10.48 9.04 14.87
CA ILE A 145 -9.53 9.48 13.85
C ILE A 145 -8.40 8.48 13.80
N ALA A 146 -8.19 7.87 12.64
CA ALA A 146 -7.13 6.91 12.40
C ALA A 146 -6.20 7.44 11.31
N ALA A 147 -4.90 7.59 11.59
CA ALA A 147 -3.92 8.08 10.62
C ALA A 147 -2.70 7.16 10.55
N ILE A 148 -2.10 7.00 9.37
CA ILE A 148 -0.98 6.07 9.19
C ILE A 148 0.14 6.64 8.33
N CYS A 149 1.38 6.28 8.66
CA CYS A 149 2.59 6.64 7.92
C CYS A 149 2.81 8.15 7.85
N HIS A 150 2.35 8.80 6.77
CA HIS A 150 2.46 10.25 6.58
C HIS A 150 1.14 11.00 6.87
N GLY A 151 0.02 10.29 7.07
CA GLY A 151 -1.30 10.90 7.30
C GLY A 151 -1.35 11.85 8.49
N GLN A 152 -0.48 11.61 9.48
CA GLN A 152 -0.30 12.45 10.67
C GLN A 152 0.14 13.90 10.34
N LEU A 153 0.66 14.20 9.13
CA LEU A 153 0.91 15.57 8.67
C LEU A 153 -0.38 16.42 8.66
N ILE A 154 -1.50 15.84 8.23
CA ILE A 154 -2.80 16.53 8.21
C ILE A 154 -3.24 16.87 9.64
N LEU A 155 -3.00 15.97 10.60
CA LEU A 155 -3.32 16.18 12.01
C LEU A 155 -2.44 17.27 12.65
N ALA A 156 -1.15 17.31 12.29
CA ALA A 156 -0.23 18.36 12.71
C ALA A 156 -0.67 19.74 12.18
N ALA A 157 -0.92 19.84 10.86
CA ALA A 157 -1.36 21.07 10.22
C ALA A 157 -2.75 21.55 10.69
N ALA A 158 -3.66 20.62 11.01
CA ALA A 158 -4.96 20.93 11.59
C ALA A 158 -4.89 21.42 13.05
N GLY A 159 -3.74 21.26 13.73
CA GLY A 159 -3.52 21.65 15.13
C GLY A 159 -3.97 20.62 16.17
N LEU A 160 -4.20 19.37 15.75
CA LEU A 160 -4.95 18.35 16.53
C LEU A 160 -4.09 17.47 17.43
N LEU A 161 -2.76 17.65 17.44
CA LEU A 161 -1.82 16.76 18.14
C LEU A 161 -1.36 17.27 19.51
N LYS A 162 -1.71 18.49 19.91
CA LYS A 162 -1.24 19.09 21.17
C LYS A 162 -1.63 18.25 22.39
N GLY A 163 -0.63 17.70 23.07
CA GLY A 163 -0.81 16.83 24.24
C GLY A 163 -1.32 15.42 23.93
N ARG A 164 -1.41 15.03 22.65
CA ARG A 164 -1.84 13.69 22.21
C ARG A 164 -0.67 12.75 22.09
N LYS A 165 -0.87 11.47 22.42
CA LYS A 165 0.15 10.43 22.16
C LYS A 165 -0.03 9.90 20.74
N CYS A 166 1.05 9.88 19.95
CA CYS A 166 1.01 9.31 18.61
C CYS A 166 2.37 8.76 18.17
N THR A 167 2.34 7.86 17.19
CA THR A 167 3.49 7.47 16.38
C THR A 167 3.21 7.78 14.90
N ALA A 168 4.21 7.66 14.02
CA ALA A 168 4.09 7.85 12.57
C ALA A 168 5.30 7.25 11.84
N TYR A 169 5.39 7.45 10.53
CA TYR A 169 6.66 7.24 9.83
C TYR A 169 7.74 8.13 10.44
N HIS A 170 8.92 7.55 10.71
CA HIS A 170 9.97 8.16 11.54
C HIS A 170 10.42 9.56 11.07
N ALA A 171 10.37 9.85 9.77
CA ALA A 171 10.73 11.18 9.24
C ALA A 171 9.81 12.31 9.74
N LEU A 172 8.57 11.99 10.17
CA LEU A 172 7.65 12.99 10.72
C LEU A 172 7.91 13.35 12.18
N ARG A 173 8.76 12.59 12.89
CA ARG A 173 9.03 12.78 14.33
C ARG A 173 9.26 14.26 14.73
N PRO A 174 10.08 15.06 14.03
CA PRO A 174 10.29 16.46 14.42
C PRO A 174 9.02 17.31 14.27
N VAL A 175 8.28 17.13 13.18
CA VAL A 175 7.05 17.88 12.88
C VAL A 175 5.94 17.59 13.89
N LEU A 176 5.78 16.33 14.29
CA LEU A 176 4.74 15.98 15.27
C LEU A 176 5.09 16.50 16.68
N ILE A 177 6.37 16.49 17.06
CA ILE A 177 6.83 17.07 18.32
C ILE A 177 6.60 18.59 18.34
N ASP A 178 6.92 19.29 17.25
CA ASP A 178 6.70 20.74 17.11
C ASP A 178 5.20 21.11 17.14
N ALA A 179 4.35 20.27 16.55
CA ALA A 179 2.89 20.34 16.68
C ALA A 179 2.35 19.99 18.09
N GLY A 180 3.24 19.74 19.06
CA GLY A 180 2.92 19.52 20.46
C GLY A 180 2.55 18.08 20.83
N ALA A 181 2.85 17.10 19.99
CA ALA A 181 2.56 15.70 20.27
C ALA A 181 3.50 15.10 21.34
N HIS A 182 2.95 14.20 22.16
CA HIS A 182 3.73 13.24 22.92
C HIS A 182 4.15 12.08 22.00
N TRP A 183 5.25 12.31 21.26
CA TRP A 183 5.81 11.32 20.34
C TRP A 183 6.16 10.01 21.05
N ILE A 184 5.64 8.91 20.52
CA ILE A 184 5.97 7.55 20.92
C ILE A 184 6.90 6.95 19.86
N GLU A 185 8.15 6.71 20.26
CA GLU A 185 9.15 6.09 19.40
C GLU A 185 8.73 4.64 19.07
N PRO A 186 8.54 4.28 17.79
CA PRO A 186 8.16 2.93 17.43
C PRO A 186 9.34 1.98 17.60
N LYS A 187 9.11 0.86 18.30
CA LYS A 187 10.08 -0.23 18.45
C LYS A 187 10.21 -1.02 17.16
N THR A 188 9.10 -1.18 16.43
CA THR A 188 9.05 -1.82 15.13
C THR A 188 8.21 -1.03 14.14
N MET A 189 8.37 -1.34 12.85
CA MET A 189 7.54 -0.78 11.77
C MET A 189 6.09 -1.32 11.76
N MET A 190 5.72 -2.19 12.70
CA MET A 190 4.37 -2.72 12.88
C MET A 190 3.60 -2.02 14.02
N ASP A 191 4.27 -1.19 14.81
CA ASP A 191 3.70 -0.61 16.03
C ASP A 191 2.54 0.36 15.72
N CYS A 192 1.52 0.33 16.58
CA CYS A 192 0.46 1.34 16.66
C CYS A 192 0.44 2.08 18.01
N VAL A 193 -0.23 3.22 18.04
CA VAL A 193 -0.54 3.98 19.26
C VAL A 193 -2.00 4.38 19.24
N SER A 194 -2.71 4.11 20.33
CA SER A 194 -4.07 4.60 20.59
C SER A 194 -4.07 5.55 21.80
N ASP A 195 -4.75 6.68 21.64
CA ASP A 195 -4.88 7.74 22.63
C ASP A 195 -6.32 8.26 22.64
N GLY A 196 -7.22 7.56 23.32
CA GLY A 196 -8.66 7.83 23.25
C GLY A 196 -9.19 7.55 21.83
N ASN A 197 -9.78 8.57 21.20
CA ASN A 197 -10.32 8.49 19.84
C ASN A 197 -9.27 8.58 18.71
N LEU A 198 -8.00 8.90 19.04
CA LEU A 198 -6.91 8.96 18.05
C LEU A 198 -6.19 7.61 17.97
N ILE A 199 -6.03 7.10 16.76
CA ILE A 199 -5.25 5.88 16.46
C ILE A 199 -4.19 6.25 15.41
N THR A 200 -2.95 5.83 15.64
CA THR A 200 -1.85 6.10 14.71
C THR A 200 -0.98 4.88 14.47
N GLY A 201 -0.55 4.66 13.22
CA GLY A 201 0.33 3.58 12.82
C GLY A 201 1.58 4.05 12.06
N VAL A 202 2.65 3.26 12.10
CA VAL A 202 3.96 3.61 11.51
C VAL A 202 4.00 3.45 9.99
N ILE A 203 3.66 2.28 9.46
CA ILE A 203 3.52 1.99 8.01
C ILE A 203 2.46 0.90 7.80
N TYR A 204 2.16 0.55 6.54
CA TYR A 204 1.19 -0.49 6.18
C TYR A 204 1.42 -1.87 6.82
N LYS A 205 2.64 -2.19 7.30
CA LYS A 205 2.89 -3.41 8.08
C LYS A 205 2.16 -3.43 9.43
N ALA A 206 1.76 -2.27 9.94
CA ALA A 206 0.95 -2.09 11.13
C ALA A 206 -0.57 -2.28 10.90
N HIS A 207 -1.03 -2.45 9.64
CA HIS A 207 -2.46 -2.58 9.32
C HIS A 207 -3.23 -3.59 10.18
N PRO A 208 -2.71 -4.77 10.57
CA PRO A 208 -3.43 -5.69 11.44
C PRO A 208 -3.86 -5.06 12.78
N GLU A 209 -2.91 -4.54 13.56
CA GLU A 209 -3.20 -3.88 14.84
C GLU A 209 -3.98 -2.58 14.61
N TYR A 210 -3.59 -1.78 13.62
CA TYR A 210 -4.22 -0.51 13.27
C TYR A 210 -5.72 -0.67 13.00
N ILE A 211 -6.10 -1.58 12.10
CA ILE A 211 -7.51 -1.85 11.76
C ILE A 211 -8.25 -2.44 12.97
N GLN A 212 -7.62 -3.33 13.74
CA GLN A 212 -8.22 -3.90 14.94
C GLN A 212 -8.54 -2.81 16.00
N LEU A 213 -7.63 -1.85 16.19
CA LEU A 213 -7.83 -0.69 17.05
C LEU A 213 -8.98 0.20 16.55
N VAL A 214 -9.09 0.42 15.23
CA VAL A 214 -10.20 1.21 14.65
C VAL A 214 -11.54 0.53 14.88
N VAL A 215 -11.65 -0.78 14.60
CA VAL A 215 -12.85 -1.58 14.86
C VAL A 215 -13.25 -1.50 16.33
N LYS A 216 -12.27 -1.63 17.25
CA LYS A 216 -12.51 -1.54 18.70
C LYS A 216 -12.95 -0.13 19.15
N ALA A 217 -12.36 0.92 18.58
CA ALA A 217 -12.71 2.30 18.91
C ALA A 217 -14.10 2.70 18.40
N LEU A 218 -14.57 2.06 17.31
CA LEU A 218 -15.95 2.12 16.83
C LEU A 218 -16.95 1.29 17.68
N GLY A 219 -16.52 0.67 18.79
CA GLY A 219 -17.34 -0.19 19.64
C GLY A 219 -17.36 -1.67 19.23
N GLY A 220 -16.72 -2.00 18.10
CA GLY A 220 -16.71 -3.32 17.51
C GLY A 220 -16.05 -4.39 18.38
N LYS A 221 -16.71 -5.55 18.46
CA LYS A 221 -16.21 -6.77 19.13
C LYS A 221 -16.02 -7.86 18.10
N ILE A 222 -14.83 -8.44 18.06
CA ILE A 222 -14.49 -9.55 17.17
C ILE A 222 -14.60 -10.86 17.96
N ALA A 223 -15.25 -11.86 17.37
CA ALA A 223 -15.45 -13.19 17.96
C ALA A 223 -15.14 -14.30 16.96
N GLY A 224 -14.71 -15.46 17.46
CA GLY A 224 -14.44 -16.66 16.65
C GLY A 224 -13.09 -16.67 15.93
N SER A 225 -12.25 -15.64 16.09
CA SER A 225 -11.02 -15.40 15.32
C SER A 225 -9.78 -16.20 15.76
N ASP A 226 -9.88 -17.04 16.79
CA ASP A 226 -8.86 -18.06 17.08
C ASP A 226 -8.88 -19.12 15.96
N LYS A 227 -8.17 -18.82 14.88
CA LYS A 227 -8.07 -19.57 13.63
C LYS A 227 -6.67 -19.44 13.06
N ARG A 228 -6.17 -20.51 12.45
CA ARG A 228 -4.91 -20.53 11.71
C ARG A 228 -5.17 -20.65 10.21
N ILE A 229 -4.75 -19.68 9.41
CA ILE A 229 -5.05 -19.60 7.98
C ILE A 229 -3.75 -19.63 7.18
N LEU A 230 -3.74 -20.42 6.11
CA LEU A 230 -2.60 -20.56 5.21
C LEU A 230 -2.83 -19.77 3.91
N PHE A 231 -1.85 -18.98 3.49
CA PHE A 231 -1.80 -18.35 2.18
C PHE A 231 -0.80 -19.07 1.29
N LEU A 232 -1.26 -19.57 0.14
CA LEU A 232 -0.43 -20.13 -0.91
C LEU A 232 0.02 -19.01 -1.85
N CYS A 233 1.22 -18.52 -1.63
CA CYS A 233 1.82 -17.40 -2.34
C CYS A 233 2.75 -17.86 -3.47
N GLY A 234 3.06 -16.94 -4.37
CA GLY A 234 4.11 -17.09 -5.38
C GLY A 234 4.52 -15.77 -6.01
N ASP A 235 5.51 -15.84 -6.88
CA ASP A 235 6.08 -14.67 -7.55
C ASP A 235 5.10 -14.15 -8.61
N PHE A 236 4.91 -12.84 -8.64
CA PHE A 236 3.89 -12.13 -9.43
C PHE A 236 2.44 -12.54 -9.10
N MET A 237 2.17 -12.99 -7.86
CA MET A 237 0.80 -12.92 -7.31
C MET A 237 0.32 -11.46 -7.27
N GLU A 238 -0.99 -11.24 -7.32
CA GLU A 238 -1.55 -9.89 -7.35
C GLU A 238 -1.35 -9.17 -6.00
N ASP A 239 -0.90 -7.91 -6.04
CA ASP A 239 -0.44 -7.13 -4.88
C ASP A 239 -1.53 -6.89 -3.83
N TYR A 240 -2.76 -6.56 -4.27
CA TYR A 240 -3.91 -6.46 -3.39
C TYR A 240 -4.45 -7.84 -3.00
N GLU A 241 -4.48 -8.81 -3.91
CA GLU A 241 -5.08 -10.13 -3.64
C GLU A 241 -4.30 -10.98 -2.64
N VAL A 242 -3.01 -10.71 -2.45
CA VAL A 242 -2.27 -11.21 -1.28
C VAL A 242 -2.46 -10.29 -0.06
N THR A 243 -2.25 -8.98 -0.20
CA THR A 243 -2.10 -8.08 0.95
C THR A 243 -3.41 -7.81 1.68
N VAL A 244 -4.49 -7.51 0.94
CA VAL A 244 -5.78 -7.11 1.53
C VAL A 244 -6.43 -8.27 2.30
N PRO A 245 -6.59 -9.49 1.75
CA PRO A 245 -7.17 -10.60 2.52
C PRO A 245 -6.31 -11.01 3.71
N LEU A 246 -4.98 -11.05 3.55
CA LEU A 246 -4.06 -11.44 4.62
C LEU A 246 -4.12 -10.46 5.80
N GLN A 247 -3.98 -9.16 5.54
CA GLN A 247 -4.01 -8.15 6.61
C GLN A 247 -5.41 -8.03 7.24
N SER A 248 -6.49 -8.24 6.48
CA SER A 248 -7.86 -8.28 7.02
C SER A 248 -8.05 -9.43 8.00
N LEU A 249 -7.57 -10.63 7.68
CA LEU A 249 -7.65 -11.80 8.56
C LEU A 249 -6.76 -11.65 9.81
N GLN A 250 -5.57 -11.05 9.67
CA GLN A 250 -4.73 -10.69 10.80
C GLN A 250 -5.38 -9.61 11.69
N ALA A 251 -6.06 -8.61 11.13
CA ALA A 251 -6.79 -7.59 11.90
C ALA A 251 -7.96 -8.16 12.71
N LEU A 252 -8.57 -9.25 12.23
CA LEU A 252 -9.56 -10.01 12.99
C LEU A 252 -8.93 -10.78 14.18
N GLY A 253 -7.61 -10.91 14.22
CA GLY A 253 -6.87 -11.67 15.24
C GLY A 253 -6.55 -13.11 14.85
N CYS A 254 -6.72 -13.49 13.58
CA CYS A 254 -6.33 -14.82 13.11
C CYS A 254 -4.80 -14.94 13.01
N HIS A 255 -4.25 -16.12 13.29
CA HIS A 255 -2.87 -16.44 12.89
C HIS A 255 -2.85 -16.70 11.39
N VAL A 256 -2.03 -15.98 10.63
CA VAL A 256 -1.95 -16.12 9.16
C VAL A 256 -0.51 -16.37 8.72
N ASP A 257 -0.28 -17.54 8.13
CA ASP A 257 1.01 -17.93 7.54
C ASP A 257 0.96 -17.81 6.02
N ALA A 258 1.97 -17.21 5.42
CA ALA A 258 2.14 -17.10 3.97
C ALA A 258 3.38 -17.88 3.53
N VAL A 259 3.21 -18.79 2.57
CA VAL A 259 4.23 -19.73 2.09
C VAL A 259 4.32 -19.74 0.57
N CYS A 260 5.51 -19.97 0.02
CA CYS A 260 5.73 -20.23 -1.40
C CYS A 260 6.63 -21.46 -1.54
N PRO A 261 6.35 -22.41 -2.46
CA PRO A 261 7.26 -23.51 -2.76
C PRO A 261 8.70 -23.03 -2.98
N LYS A 262 9.67 -23.78 -2.45
CA LYS A 262 11.12 -23.52 -2.56
C LYS A 262 11.59 -22.20 -1.91
N LYS A 263 10.75 -21.58 -1.06
CA LYS A 263 11.10 -20.40 -0.24
C LYS A 263 10.83 -20.65 1.24
N LYS A 264 11.56 -19.93 2.11
CA LYS A 264 11.47 -20.02 3.57
C LYS A 264 10.91 -18.72 4.19
N ALA A 265 10.55 -18.78 5.47
CA ALA A 265 10.18 -17.59 6.23
C ALA A 265 11.27 -16.49 6.12
N GLY A 266 10.85 -15.25 5.82
CA GLY A 266 11.74 -14.11 5.61
C GLY A 266 12.23 -13.91 4.17
N ASP A 267 12.08 -14.90 3.28
CA ASP A 267 12.22 -14.66 1.83
C ASP A 267 11.05 -13.79 1.33
N PHE A 268 11.15 -13.26 0.11
CA PHE A 268 10.10 -12.45 -0.51
C PHE A 268 9.64 -12.98 -1.87
N CYS A 269 8.40 -12.62 -2.22
CA CYS A 269 7.82 -12.74 -3.55
C CYS A 269 7.61 -11.32 -4.11
N PRO A 270 8.08 -10.97 -5.32
CA PRO A 270 7.57 -9.79 -6.01
C PRO A 270 6.09 -9.99 -6.34
N THR A 271 5.30 -8.91 -6.33
CA THR A 271 3.89 -8.94 -6.74
C THR A 271 3.67 -8.23 -8.07
N ALA A 272 2.52 -8.49 -8.68
CA ALA A 272 2.00 -7.80 -9.86
C ALA A 272 0.83 -6.89 -9.45
N VAL A 273 0.82 -5.67 -9.98
CA VAL A 273 -0.32 -4.75 -9.94
C VAL A 273 -1.08 -4.93 -11.25
N HIS A 274 -2.31 -5.42 -11.17
CA HIS A 274 -3.20 -5.62 -12.33
C HIS A 274 -4.32 -4.58 -12.32
N ASP A 275 -4.33 -3.71 -13.34
CA ASP A 275 -5.25 -2.57 -13.42
C ASP A 275 -5.74 -2.31 -14.85
N PHE A 276 -6.92 -1.71 -15.02
CA PHE A 276 -7.56 -1.50 -16.32
C PHE A 276 -7.40 -0.05 -16.80
N GLU A 277 -6.44 0.17 -17.70
CA GLU A 277 -6.01 1.52 -18.13
C GLU A 277 -6.50 1.93 -19.54
N GLY A 278 -7.47 1.18 -20.10
CA GLY A 278 -8.17 1.49 -21.36
C GLY A 278 -8.04 0.45 -22.47
N ASP A 279 -7.16 -0.55 -22.30
CA ASP A 279 -6.95 -1.65 -23.24
C ASP A 279 -8.00 -2.78 -23.09
N GLN A 280 -7.93 -3.78 -23.99
CA GLN A 280 -8.83 -4.96 -23.98
C GLN A 280 -8.65 -5.88 -22.76
N THR A 281 -7.55 -5.73 -22.01
CA THR A 281 -7.23 -6.46 -20.78
C THR A 281 -6.41 -5.55 -19.86
N TYR A 282 -6.21 -5.97 -18.61
CA TYR A 282 -5.41 -5.23 -17.64
C TYR A 282 -3.94 -5.05 -18.06
N THR A 283 -3.31 -3.98 -17.56
CA THR A 283 -1.85 -3.78 -17.60
C THR A 283 -1.19 -4.43 -16.39
N GLU A 284 0.10 -4.77 -16.50
CA GLU A 284 0.90 -5.32 -15.40
C GLU A 284 2.02 -4.36 -15.00
N LYS A 285 2.05 -3.97 -13.72
CA LYS A 285 3.12 -3.13 -13.13
C LYS A 285 3.75 -3.86 -11.93
N PRO A 286 5.02 -3.61 -11.57
CA PRO A 286 5.63 -4.21 -10.38
C PRO A 286 5.03 -3.63 -9.09
N GLY A 287 4.47 -4.48 -8.23
CA GLY A 287 3.94 -4.09 -6.92
C GLY A 287 5.00 -4.12 -5.80
N HIS A 288 4.54 -4.36 -4.57
CA HIS A 288 5.39 -4.50 -3.39
C HIS A 288 6.14 -5.84 -3.35
N ASN A 289 7.28 -5.88 -2.66
CA ASN A 289 7.88 -7.17 -2.29
C ASN A 289 7.16 -7.71 -1.05
N PHE A 290 6.38 -8.77 -1.22
CA PHE A 290 5.65 -9.44 -0.15
C PHE A 290 6.59 -10.39 0.60
N ILE A 291 6.72 -10.23 1.93
CA ILE A 291 7.58 -11.07 2.77
C ILE A 291 6.81 -12.29 3.27
N LEU A 292 7.35 -13.49 3.04
CA LEU A 292 6.77 -14.75 3.49
C LEU A 292 6.97 -14.93 5.00
N THR A 293 5.94 -15.38 5.71
CA THR A 293 5.96 -15.53 7.18
C THR A 293 6.29 -16.94 7.65
N ALA A 294 6.14 -17.95 6.78
CA ALA A 294 6.44 -19.35 7.08
C ALA A 294 7.21 -20.01 5.92
N SER A 295 7.85 -21.15 6.22
CA SER A 295 8.48 -22.00 5.21
C SER A 295 7.48 -22.99 4.63
N TYR A 296 7.55 -23.23 3.31
CA TYR A 296 6.69 -24.20 2.65
C TYR A 296 7.10 -25.65 2.94
N GLU A 297 8.41 -25.92 3.00
CA GLU A 297 8.94 -27.24 3.34
C GLU A 297 8.69 -27.57 4.82
N GLY A 298 8.21 -28.80 5.08
CA GLY A 298 7.85 -29.25 6.43
C GLY A 298 6.50 -28.76 6.96
N LEU A 299 5.72 -28.04 6.15
CA LEU A 299 4.40 -27.52 6.51
C LEU A 299 3.38 -28.63 6.83
N ASP A 300 2.81 -28.64 8.05
CA ASP A 300 1.62 -29.45 8.31
C ASP A 300 0.30 -28.70 8.08
N ALA A 301 -0.30 -28.96 6.91
CA ALA A 301 -1.65 -28.53 6.55
C ALA A 301 -2.78 -29.03 7.49
N SER A 302 -2.54 -30.00 8.39
CA SER A 302 -3.56 -30.39 9.38
C SER A 302 -3.79 -29.29 10.43
N SER A 303 -2.76 -28.51 10.74
CA SER A 303 -2.77 -27.43 11.75
C SER A 303 -3.46 -26.11 11.33
N TYR A 304 -3.93 -26.01 10.07
CA TYR A 304 -4.59 -24.82 9.53
C TYR A 304 -6.08 -25.05 9.35
N ASP A 305 -6.92 -24.10 9.76
CA ASP A 305 -8.37 -24.16 9.58
C ASP A 305 -8.79 -23.87 8.13
N ALA A 306 -8.07 -22.99 7.42
CA ALA A 306 -8.39 -22.60 6.05
C ALA A 306 -7.17 -22.40 5.15
N LEU A 307 -7.41 -22.45 3.84
CA LEU A 307 -6.48 -22.11 2.77
C LEU A 307 -6.99 -20.90 1.98
N VAL A 308 -6.11 -19.95 1.68
CA VAL A 308 -6.35 -18.83 0.76
C VAL A 308 -5.38 -18.92 -0.41
N ILE A 309 -5.88 -18.71 -1.62
CA ILE A 309 -5.12 -18.73 -2.87
C ILE A 309 -5.36 -17.39 -3.61
N PRO A 310 -4.45 -16.41 -3.47
CA PRO A 310 -4.41 -15.20 -4.28
C PRO A 310 -4.32 -15.50 -5.79
N GLY A 311 -4.73 -14.55 -6.62
CA GLY A 311 -4.57 -14.62 -8.06
C GLY A 311 -3.28 -13.96 -8.55
N GLY A 312 -3.41 -13.12 -9.57
CA GLY A 312 -2.29 -12.62 -10.37
C GLY A 312 -1.71 -13.72 -11.25
N ARG A 313 -0.40 -13.69 -11.50
CA ARG A 313 0.28 -14.67 -12.36
C ARG A 313 0.81 -15.90 -11.64
N SER A 314 1.05 -15.83 -10.33
CA SER A 314 1.57 -16.99 -9.58
C SER A 314 0.76 -18.31 -9.74
N PRO A 315 -0.58 -18.31 -9.86
CA PRO A 315 -1.35 -19.54 -10.02
C PRO A 315 -1.00 -20.33 -11.28
N GLU A 316 -0.55 -19.66 -12.36
CA GLU A 316 -0.30 -20.29 -13.66
C GLU A 316 0.82 -21.34 -13.57
N TYR A 317 1.86 -21.03 -12.81
CA TYR A 317 3.00 -21.93 -12.60
C TYR A 317 2.84 -22.79 -11.34
N LEU A 318 2.19 -22.30 -10.29
CA LEU A 318 1.92 -23.08 -9.07
C LEU A 318 0.96 -24.26 -9.34
N ALA A 319 0.08 -24.14 -10.34
CA ALA A 319 -0.77 -25.23 -10.81
C ALA A 319 0.01 -26.42 -11.42
N LEU A 320 1.30 -26.26 -11.70
CA LEU A 320 2.19 -27.30 -12.23
C LEU A 320 3.03 -28.00 -11.13
N ASP A 321 2.99 -27.51 -9.88
CA ASP A 321 3.76 -28.09 -8.77
C ASP A 321 2.94 -29.18 -8.06
N GLU A 322 3.38 -30.44 -8.15
CA GLU A 322 2.68 -31.59 -7.57
C GLU A 322 2.46 -31.47 -6.05
N THR A 323 3.36 -30.79 -5.33
CA THR A 323 3.23 -30.59 -3.89
C THR A 323 2.10 -29.61 -3.57
N VAL A 324 1.94 -28.57 -4.40
CA VAL A 324 0.84 -27.60 -4.31
C VAL A 324 -0.49 -28.28 -4.61
N ILE A 325 -0.53 -29.12 -5.65
CA ILE A 325 -1.70 -29.91 -5.99
C ILE A 325 -2.09 -30.87 -4.85
N ALA A 326 -1.12 -31.51 -4.19
CA ALA A 326 -1.36 -32.35 -3.03
C ALA A 326 -1.88 -31.55 -1.81
N LEU A 327 -1.33 -30.36 -1.57
CA LEU A 327 -1.76 -29.44 -0.50
C LEU A 327 -3.24 -29.04 -0.68
N VAL A 328 -3.61 -28.56 -1.87
CA VAL A 328 -5.00 -28.16 -2.20
C VAL A 328 -5.96 -29.33 -2.06
N LYS A 329 -5.59 -30.53 -2.54
CA LYS A 329 -6.38 -31.75 -2.36
C LYS A 329 -6.62 -32.07 -0.88
N LYS A 330 -5.60 -31.95 -0.02
CA LYS A 330 -5.73 -32.21 1.43
C LYS A 330 -6.73 -31.27 2.11
N PHE A 331 -6.74 -29.97 1.80
CA PHE A 331 -7.73 -29.03 2.34
C PHE A 331 -9.16 -29.35 1.87
N MET A 332 -9.35 -29.56 0.56
CA MET A 332 -10.67 -29.84 -0.02
C MET A 332 -11.25 -31.18 0.45
N GLN A 333 -10.44 -32.23 0.54
CA GLN A 333 -10.85 -33.55 1.07
C GLN A 333 -11.23 -33.46 2.56
N SER A 334 -10.54 -32.61 3.33
CA SER A 334 -10.86 -32.34 4.74
C SER A 334 -12.10 -31.46 4.93
N LYS A 335 -12.74 -30.99 3.83
CA LYS A 335 -13.85 -30.02 3.83
C LYS A 335 -13.56 -28.72 4.58
N LYS A 336 -12.28 -28.38 4.74
CA LYS A 336 -11.84 -27.11 5.34
C LYS A 336 -12.17 -25.95 4.39
N PRO A 337 -12.48 -24.73 4.88
CA PRO A 337 -12.67 -23.58 4.02
C PRO A 337 -11.47 -23.33 3.09
N VAL A 338 -11.74 -23.21 1.80
CA VAL A 338 -10.77 -22.81 0.77
C VAL A 338 -11.33 -21.57 0.08
N ALA A 339 -10.56 -20.48 0.09
CA ALA A 339 -10.92 -19.24 -0.58
C ALA A 339 -9.93 -18.96 -1.72
N SER A 340 -10.43 -18.79 -2.94
CA SER A 340 -9.58 -18.52 -4.11
C SER A 340 -10.13 -17.37 -4.95
N ILE A 341 -9.24 -16.53 -5.49
CA ILE A 341 -9.63 -15.31 -6.19
C ILE A 341 -8.90 -15.17 -7.54
N CYS A 342 -9.59 -14.58 -8.51
CA CYS A 342 -9.03 -14.19 -9.81
C CYS A 342 -8.48 -15.38 -10.61
N HIS A 343 -7.15 -15.56 -10.62
CA HIS A 343 -6.48 -16.66 -11.29
C HIS A 343 -6.20 -17.87 -10.38
N GLY A 344 -6.37 -17.74 -9.04
CA GLY A 344 -6.08 -18.82 -8.09
C GLY A 344 -6.84 -20.12 -8.39
N GLN A 345 -8.02 -20.00 -8.99
CA GLN A 345 -8.87 -21.11 -9.45
C GLN A 345 -8.19 -22.01 -10.50
N GLN A 346 -7.13 -21.56 -11.17
CA GLN A 346 -6.32 -22.41 -12.05
C GLN A 346 -5.69 -23.58 -11.29
N ILE A 347 -5.20 -23.35 -10.06
CA ILE A 347 -4.66 -24.40 -9.20
C ILE A 347 -5.78 -25.37 -8.79
N LEU A 348 -6.98 -24.86 -8.47
CA LEU A 348 -8.14 -25.71 -8.12
C LEU A 348 -8.57 -26.59 -9.31
N ALA A 349 -8.54 -26.05 -10.53
CA ALA A 349 -8.82 -26.79 -11.75
C ALA A 349 -7.79 -27.90 -12.00
N ALA A 350 -6.50 -27.57 -11.93
CA ALA A 350 -5.39 -28.53 -12.06
C ALA A 350 -5.42 -29.63 -10.96
N ALA A 351 -5.86 -29.28 -9.76
CA ALA A 351 -6.06 -30.24 -8.68
C ALA A 351 -7.28 -31.15 -8.86
N GLY A 352 -8.15 -30.87 -9.84
CA GLY A 352 -9.37 -31.63 -10.11
C GLY A 352 -10.45 -31.47 -9.03
N VAL A 353 -10.29 -30.52 -8.10
CA VAL A 353 -11.21 -30.31 -6.96
C VAL A 353 -12.44 -29.47 -7.32
N LEU A 354 -12.50 -28.94 -8.55
CA LEU A 354 -13.66 -28.21 -9.09
C LEU A 354 -14.75 -29.12 -9.66
N LYS A 355 -14.49 -30.42 -9.89
CA LYS A 355 -15.45 -31.32 -10.54
C LYS A 355 -16.77 -31.41 -9.76
N GLY A 356 -17.86 -30.97 -10.39
CA GLY A 356 -19.21 -30.94 -9.79
C GLY A 356 -19.48 -29.77 -8.84
N ARG A 357 -18.52 -28.85 -8.65
CA ARG A 357 -18.65 -27.65 -7.81
C ARG A 357 -19.27 -26.49 -8.59
N LYS A 358 -19.65 -25.44 -7.87
CA LYS A 358 -20.06 -24.15 -8.45
C LYS A 358 -19.07 -23.08 -8.03
N CYS A 359 -18.51 -22.33 -8.99
CA CYS A 359 -17.59 -21.25 -8.65
C CYS A 359 -17.50 -20.17 -9.73
N THR A 360 -16.98 -19.02 -9.31
CA THR A 360 -16.52 -17.97 -10.22
C THR A 360 -15.00 -17.90 -10.24
N ALA A 361 -14.44 -17.08 -11.13
CA ALA A 361 -13.03 -16.73 -11.22
C ALA A 361 -12.89 -15.42 -12.01
N TYR A 362 -11.66 -15.00 -12.33
CA TYR A 362 -11.44 -13.97 -13.35
C TYR A 362 -12.11 -14.40 -14.68
N PRO A 363 -12.77 -13.50 -15.44
CA PRO A 363 -13.56 -13.93 -16.60
C PRO A 363 -12.83 -14.78 -17.64
N ALA A 364 -11.53 -14.57 -17.88
CA ALA A 364 -10.75 -15.42 -18.79
C ALA A 364 -10.53 -16.86 -18.25
N VAL A 365 -10.53 -17.03 -16.91
CA VAL A 365 -10.33 -18.31 -16.20
C VAL A 365 -11.61 -19.16 -16.22
N LYS A 366 -12.73 -18.65 -16.75
CA LYS A 366 -13.94 -19.42 -17.08
C LYS A 366 -13.63 -20.68 -17.88
N LEU A 367 -12.64 -20.63 -18.78
CA LEU A 367 -12.15 -21.80 -19.52
C LEU A 367 -11.63 -22.90 -18.58
N ASN A 368 -10.77 -22.54 -17.62
CA ASN A 368 -10.21 -23.48 -16.64
C ASN A 368 -11.30 -24.05 -15.71
N VAL A 369 -12.27 -23.23 -15.29
CA VAL A 369 -13.38 -23.66 -14.45
C VAL A 369 -14.25 -24.71 -15.16
N LEU A 370 -14.62 -24.46 -16.42
CA LEU A 370 -15.42 -25.39 -17.22
C LEU A 370 -14.66 -26.68 -17.55
N LEU A 371 -13.38 -26.59 -17.94
CA LEU A 371 -12.54 -27.77 -18.19
C LEU A 371 -12.25 -28.57 -16.90
N GLY A 372 -12.19 -27.89 -15.74
CA GLY A 372 -12.12 -28.51 -14.42
C GLY A 372 -13.42 -29.19 -13.97
N GLY A 373 -14.49 -29.10 -14.77
CA GLY A 373 -15.78 -29.75 -14.51
C GLY A 373 -16.66 -29.05 -13.48
N ALA A 374 -16.43 -27.75 -13.21
CA ALA A 374 -17.31 -26.93 -12.38
C ALA A 374 -18.40 -26.23 -13.22
N THR A 375 -19.49 -25.88 -12.55
CA THR A 375 -20.50 -24.94 -13.06
C THR A 375 -20.00 -23.52 -12.85
N TRP A 376 -19.87 -22.76 -13.93
CA TRP A 376 -19.51 -21.35 -13.86
C TRP A 376 -20.61 -20.49 -13.23
N LEU A 377 -20.23 -19.61 -12.31
CA LEU A 377 -21.05 -18.53 -11.79
C LEU A 377 -20.52 -17.20 -12.35
N GLU A 378 -21.36 -16.43 -13.03
CA GLU A 378 -20.95 -15.18 -13.67
C GLU A 378 -20.59 -14.11 -12.62
N PRO A 379 -19.41 -13.47 -12.72
CA PRO A 379 -18.98 -12.41 -11.80
C PRO A 379 -19.54 -11.05 -12.23
N ASP A 380 -20.87 -10.93 -12.19
CA ASP A 380 -21.59 -9.70 -12.51
C ASP A 380 -22.42 -9.24 -11.29
N PRO A 381 -22.05 -8.15 -10.59
CA PRO A 381 -20.87 -7.32 -10.82
C PRO A 381 -19.55 -8.00 -10.38
N ILE A 382 -18.41 -7.44 -10.80
CA ILE A 382 -17.06 -8.02 -10.62
C ILE A 382 -16.62 -8.13 -9.15
N ASP A 383 -17.21 -7.35 -8.24
CA ASP A 383 -17.00 -7.43 -6.79
C ASP A 383 -17.79 -8.58 -6.12
N ARG A 384 -18.67 -9.26 -6.86
CA ARG A 384 -19.43 -10.38 -6.32
C ARG A 384 -18.56 -11.61 -6.11
N CYS A 385 -18.70 -12.21 -4.93
CA CYS A 385 -18.10 -13.51 -4.60
C CYS A 385 -19.19 -14.55 -4.32
N TYR A 386 -18.85 -15.83 -4.46
CA TYR A 386 -19.77 -16.95 -4.24
C TYR A 386 -19.18 -18.02 -3.32
N THR A 387 -20.02 -18.61 -2.49
CA THR A 387 -19.69 -19.79 -1.67
C THR A 387 -20.49 -21.00 -2.13
N ASP A 388 -19.79 -22.09 -2.38
CA ASP A 388 -20.34 -23.42 -2.66
C ASP A 388 -19.74 -24.39 -1.64
N GLU A 389 -20.55 -24.91 -0.70
CA GLU A 389 -20.07 -25.67 0.47
C GLU A 389 -18.89 -25.01 1.20
N ASN A 390 -17.69 -25.60 1.11
CA ASN A 390 -16.44 -25.14 1.73
C ASN A 390 -15.59 -24.23 0.83
N LEU A 391 -16.04 -23.92 -0.39
CA LEU A 391 -15.27 -23.18 -1.40
C LEU A 391 -15.83 -21.77 -1.58
N VAL A 392 -15.04 -20.77 -1.22
CA VAL A 392 -15.31 -19.35 -1.53
C VAL A 392 -14.54 -18.98 -2.79
N THR A 393 -15.21 -18.31 -3.74
CA THR A 393 -14.54 -17.79 -4.95
C THR A 393 -14.89 -16.35 -5.25
N GLY A 394 -13.87 -15.56 -5.60
CA GLY A 394 -13.97 -14.20 -6.12
C GLY A 394 -13.33 -14.05 -7.49
N ALA A 395 -13.65 -12.97 -8.20
CA ALA A 395 -13.26 -12.76 -9.59
C ALA A 395 -12.08 -11.81 -9.82
N ALA A 396 -11.92 -10.79 -8.98
CA ALA A 396 -10.80 -9.85 -8.98
C ALA A 396 -10.76 -9.09 -7.64
N TRP A 397 -9.69 -8.32 -7.42
CA TRP A 397 -9.50 -7.49 -6.22
C TRP A 397 -10.67 -6.58 -5.75
N PRO A 398 -11.59 -6.08 -6.60
CA PRO A 398 -12.76 -5.34 -6.09
C PRO A 398 -13.65 -6.18 -5.18
N GLY A 399 -13.63 -7.51 -5.32
CA GLY A 399 -14.43 -8.44 -4.54
C GLY A 399 -13.93 -8.74 -3.13
N HIS A 400 -12.80 -8.17 -2.71
CA HIS A 400 -12.23 -8.41 -1.37
C HIS A 400 -13.22 -8.28 -0.20
N PRO A 401 -14.14 -7.29 -0.15
CA PRO A 401 -15.12 -7.21 0.94
C PRO A 401 -16.01 -8.46 1.02
N GLN A 402 -16.54 -8.93 -0.12
CA GLN A 402 -17.37 -10.13 -0.17
C GLN A 402 -16.53 -11.39 0.07
N PHE A 403 -15.35 -11.49 -0.53
CA PHE A 403 -14.42 -12.61 -0.40
C PHE A 403 -14.03 -12.89 1.07
N VAL A 404 -13.59 -11.85 1.79
CA VAL A 404 -13.21 -11.95 3.20
C VAL A 404 -14.45 -12.23 4.06
N SER A 405 -15.59 -11.55 3.83
CA SER A 405 -16.80 -11.78 4.62
C SER A 405 -17.38 -13.20 4.50
N GLN A 406 -17.29 -13.82 3.31
CA GLN A 406 -17.75 -15.18 3.09
C GLN A 406 -16.79 -16.22 3.72
N LEU A 407 -15.47 -15.98 3.66
CA LEU A 407 -14.51 -16.81 4.39
C LEU A 407 -14.68 -16.69 5.92
N MET A 408 -14.93 -15.47 6.43
CA MET A 408 -15.28 -15.25 7.85
C MET A 408 -16.52 -16.05 8.25
N ALA A 409 -17.57 -16.05 7.42
CA ALA A 409 -18.78 -16.80 7.68
C ALA A 409 -18.53 -18.32 7.79
N LEU A 410 -17.72 -18.89 6.89
CA LEU A 410 -17.31 -20.30 6.96
C LEU A 410 -16.43 -20.63 8.19
N LEU A 411 -15.62 -19.67 8.65
CA LEU A 411 -14.78 -19.83 9.85
C LEU A 411 -15.50 -19.48 11.17
N GLY A 412 -16.77 -19.04 11.11
CA GLY A 412 -17.53 -18.59 12.27
C GLY A 412 -17.02 -17.28 12.88
N ILE A 413 -16.21 -16.51 12.15
CA ILE A 413 -15.68 -15.21 12.59
C ILE A 413 -16.77 -14.15 12.44
N ARG A 414 -16.96 -13.31 13.45
CA ARG A 414 -17.96 -12.22 13.44
C ARG A 414 -17.39 -10.94 14.03
N VAL A 415 -17.87 -9.81 13.51
CA VAL A 415 -17.68 -8.48 14.11
C VAL A 415 -19.06 -7.92 14.41
N SER A 416 -19.29 -7.48 15.65
CA SER A 416 -20.54 -6.85 16.09
C SER A 416 -20.27 -5.48 16.69
N PHE A 417 -21.07 -4.48 16.32
CA PHE A 417 -21.06 -3.13 16.87
C PHE A 417 -22.26 -2.95 17.80
#